data_AF-A0A7D7ZFQ4-F1
#
_entry.id   AF-A0A7D7ZFQ4-F1
#
_cell.length_a   1.000
_cell.length_b   1.000
_cell.length_c   1.000
_cell.angle_alpha   90.00
_cell.angle_beta   90.00
_cell.angle_gamma   90.00
#
_symmetry.space_group_name_H-M   'P 1'
#
loop_
_entity.id
_entity.type
_entity.pdbx_description
1 polymer ?
#
loop_
_entity_poly.entity_id
_entity_poly.type
_entity_poly.pdbx_seq_one_letter_code
_entity_poly.pdbx_strand_id
1 'polypeptide(L)' 'MIKYLLTCKKCELLHTHEAYSIDTAKDFWEKWNREHGKDMKCVHDYVVEILD' A
#
# COMPACT_ATOMS: atom_id res chain seq x y z
N MET A 1 -9.93 -13.41 4.24
CA MET A 1 -9.26 -12.24 3.65
C MET A 1 -9.38 -11.11 4.65
N ILE A 2 -8.33 -10.31 4.80
CA ILE A 2 -8.30 -9.15 5.69
C ILE A 2 -8.62 -7.89 4.88
N LYS A 3 -9.39 -6.98 5.46
CA LYS A 3 -9.55 -5.62 4.95
C LYS A 3 -8.50 -4.72 5.61
N TYR A 4 -7.93 -3.81 4.83
CA TYR A 4 -6.97 -2.87 5.35
C TYR A 4 -7.08 -1.51 4.66
N LEU A 5 -6.74 -0.47 5.40
CA LEU A 5 -6.54 0.87 4.90
C LEU A 5 -5.08 1.04 4.50
N LEU A 6 -4.85 1.50 3.28
CA LEU A 6 -3.57 1.87 2.74
C LEU A 6 -3.46 3.39 2.69
N THR A 7 -2.47 3.94 3.38
CA THR A 7 -2.13 5.37 3.33
C THR A 7 -0.69 5.59 2.93
N CYS A 8 -0.32 6.84 2.65
CA CYS A 8 1.06 7.24 2.40
C CYS A 8 1.45 8.39 3.33
N LYS A 9 2.66 8.35 3.91
CA LYS A 9 3.17 9.44 4.76
C LYS A 9 3.57 10.70 3.97
N LYS A 10 3.70 10.60 2.65
CA LYS A 10 4.24 11.67 1.78
C LYS A 10 3.19 12.37 0.91
N CYS A 11 2.01 11.78 0.75
CA CYS A 11 0.96 12.31 -0.12
C CYS A 11 -0.43 11.87 0.36
N GLU A 12 -1.48 12.40 -0.25
CA GLU A 12 -2.89 12.15 0.10
C GLU A 12 -3.43 10.79 -0.40
N LEU A 13 -2.58 9.75 -0.44
CA LEU A 13 -3.01 8.40 -0.78
C LEU A 13 -3.86 7.85 0.38
N LEU A 14 -5.08 7.41 0.07
CA LEU A 14 -6.00 6.80 1.01
C LEU A 14 -6.92 5.83 0.27
N HIS A 15 -6.69 4.52 0.44
CA HIS A 15 -7.48 3.48 -0.23
C HIS A 15 -7.75 2.29 0.68
N THR A 16 -8.91 1.66 0.52
CA THR A 16 -9.25 0.41 1.20
C THR A 16 -9.04 -0.76 0.25
N HIS A 17 -8.36 -1.81 0.73
CA HIS A 17 -8.05 -3.00 -0.05
C HIS A 17 -8.30 -4.28 0.75
N GLU A 18 -8.28 -5.42 0.06
CA GLU A 18 -8.35 -6.75 0.65
C GLU A 18 -7.09 -7.55 0.31
N ALA A 19 -6.62 -8.36 1.26
CA ALA A 19 -5.50 -9.29 1.04
C ALA A 19 -5.68 -10.59 1.82
N TYR A 20 -4.87 -11.60 1.51
CA TYR A 20 -4.85 -12.84 2.28
C TYR A 20 -4.16 -12.68 3.64
N SER A 21 -3.11 -11.87 3.72
CA SER A 21 -2.41 -11.47 4.95
C SER A 21 -1.81 -10.08 4.81
N ILE A 22 -1.37 -9.48 5.93
CA ILE A 22 -0.69 -8.17 5.92
C ILE A 22 0.66 -8.25 5.22
N ASP A 23 1.38 -9.35 5.39
CA ASP A 23 2.67 -9.55 4.72
C ASP A 23 2.50 -9.56 3.21
N THR A 24 1.47 -10.24 2.69
CA THR A 24 1.15 -10.21 1.26
C THR A 24 0.80 -8.81 0.76
N ALA A 25 0.09 -8.00 1.58
CA ALA A 25 -0.21 -6.62 1.23
C ALA A 25 1.06 -5.76 1.16
N LYS A 26 1.94 -5.86 2.15
CA LYS A 26 3.21 -5.11 2.19
C LYS A 26 4.11 -5.46 1.01
N ASP A 27 4.32 -6.76 0.76
CA ASP A 27 5.13 -7.24 -0.35
C ASP A 27 4.63 -6.73 -1.71
N PHE A 28 3.30 -6.72 -1.90
CA PHE A 28 2.67 -6.20 -3.11
C PHE A 28 3.00 -4.71 -3.33
N TRP A 29 2.78 -3.88 -2.32
CA TRP A 29 2.98 -2.43 -2.44
C TRP A 29 4.46 -2.05 -2.56
N GLU A 30 5.35 -2.74 -1.86
CA GLU A 30 6.80 -2.57 -2.05
C GLU A 30 7.24 -2.95 -3.47
N LYS A 31 6.70 -4.05 -4.00
CA LYS A 31 6.95 -4.47 -5.38
C LYS A 31 6.41 -3.45 -6.38
N TRP A 32 5.21 -2.91 -6.15
CA TRP A 32 4.60 -1.88 -6.98
C TRP A 32 5.49 -0.64 -7.11
N ASN A 33 6.01 -0.13 -5.99
CA ASN A 33 6.96 0.98 -5.99
C ASN A 33 8.23 0.67 -6.80
N ARG A 34 8.77 -0.55 -6.69
CA ARG A 34 9.98 -0.95 -7.42
C ARG A 34 9.75 -1.04 -8.93
N GLU A 35 8.59 -1.52 -9.36
CA GLU A 35 8.27 -1.73 -10.77
C GLU A 35 7.80 -0.45 -11.46
N HIS A 36 7.07 0.41 -10.76
CA HIS A 36 6.38 1.57 -11.35
C HIS A 36 6.80 2.92 -10.78
N GLY A 37 7.57 2.95 -9.68
CA GLY A 37 7.87 4.19 -8.94
C GLY A 37 8.59 5.27 -9.74
N LYS A 38 9.29 4.92 -10.83
CA LYS A 38 9.92 5.90 -11.74
C LYS A 38 8.91 6.76 -12.50
N ASP A 39 7.73 6.21 -12.76
CA ASP A 39 6.66 6.87 -13.53
C ASP A 39 5.58 7.48 -12.63
N MET A 40 5.69 7.27 -11.31
CA MET A 40 4.72 7.77 -10.33
C MET A 40 5.12 9.17 -9.85
N LYS A 41 4.10 10.02 -9.62
CA LYS A 41 4.29 11.34 -8.98
C LYS A 41 4.85 11.24 -7.55
N CYS A 42 4.60 10.11 -6.89
CA CYS A 42 5.09 9.81 -5.56
C CYS A 42 5.52 8.34 -5.51
N VAL A 43 6.75 8.08 -5.07
CA VAL A 43 7.15 6.75 -4.58
C VAL A 43 6.65 6.65 -3.14
N HIS A 44 5.53 5.96 -2.97
CA HIS A 44 4.75 6.02 -1.75
C HIS A 44 5.50 5.42 -0.56
N ASP A 45 5.36 6.05 0.61
CA ASP A 45 5.79 5.48 1.89
C ASP A 45 4.55 4.89 2.56
N TYR A 46 4.23 3.66 2.15
CA TYR A 46 2.97 2.99 2.47
C TYR A 46 2.84 2.70 3.96
N VAL A 47 1.66 2.95 4.50
CA VAL A 47 1.23 2.53 5.84
C VAL A 47 -0.01 1.68 5.67
N VAL A 48 -0.04 0.53 6.36
CA VAL A 48 -1.13 -0.43 6.30
C VAL A 48 -1.75 -0.56 7.69
N GLU A 49 -3.04 -0.29 7.79
CA GLU A 49 -3.82 -0.43 9.02
C GLU A 49 -4.94 -1.45 8.78
N ILE A 50 -5.05 -2.47 9.63
CA ILE A 50 -6.13 -3.46 9.53
C ILE A 50 -7.45 -2.77 9.89
N LEU A 51 -8.48 -3.03 9.09
CA LEU A 51 -9.84 -2.64 9.38
C LEU A 51 -10.57 -3.87 9.94
N ASP A 52 -10.88 -3.83 11.23
CA ASP A 52 -11.69 -4.86 11.93
C ASP A 52 -13.10 -5.00 11.32
#